data_AF-A0A545UFU9-F1
#
_entry.id   AF-A0A545UFU9-F1
#
_cell.length_a   1.000
_cell.length_b   1.000
_cell.length_c   1.000
_cell.angle_alpha   90.00
_cell.angle_beta   90.00
_cell.angle_gamma   90.00
#
_symmetry.space_group_name_H-M   'P 1'
#
loop_
_entity.id
_entity.type
_entity.pdbx_description
1 polymer ?
#
loop_
_entity_poly.entity_id
_entity_poly.type
_entity_poly.pdbx_seq_one_letter_code
_entity_poly.pdbx_strand_id
1 'polypeptide(L)'
;MTNNDVLRRLRYTFNFNDQKMVALFQLAGLEVTTQIVISWLKKDEDSDFVECNDNQLAHFLNGLIIDRRGQKGENKHVAEERLNNNMILVKLKIALSLKSNDIVDLMKDTHLSITKAELGAFLRKPDHKNFRRCKDQFLRNFLLGIDKKFNVKRPEKYIVNKEAAQKNSHIYKKSAQKFAKSEGKKKVFVNPNVKPPAKKVSESTLSRKKRS
;
A
#
# COMPACT_ATOMS: atom_id res chain seq x y z
N MET A 1 4.20 -2.84 18.42
CA MET A 1 4.01 -2.94 16.96
C MET A 1 2.57 -2.55 16.72
N THR A 2 2.34 -1.53 15.88
CA THR A 2 0.99 -0.98 15.70
C THR A 2 0.22 -1.74 14.61
N ASN A 3 -1.09 -1.53 14.55
CA ASN A 3 -1.91 -2.07 13.47
C ASN A 3 -1.49 -1.50 12.11
N ASN A 4 -1.16 -0.20 12.07
CA ASN A 4 -0.58 0.44 10.90
C ASN A 4 0.74 -0.24 10.47
N ASP A 5 1.62 -0.63 11.40
CA ASP A 5 2.84 -1.39 11.06
C ASP A 5 2.53 -2.70 10.34
N VAL A 6 1.54 -3.45 10.84
CA VAL A 6 1.11 -4.72 10.25
C VAL A 6 0.56 -4.49 8.85
N LEU A 7 -0.34 -3.51 8.70
CA LEU A 7 -0.95 -3.15 7.41
C LEU A 7 0.10 -2.74 6.38
N ARG A 8 1.03 -1.84 6.76
CA ARG A 8 2.14 -1.39 5.91
C ARG A 8 3.01 -2.56 5.45
N ARG A 9 3.43 -3.43 6.38
CA ARG A 9 4.26 -4.60 6.06
C ARG A 9 3.58 -5.53 5.06
N LEU A 10 2.33 -5.92 5.31
CA LEU A 10 1.59 -6.82 4.41
C LEU A 10 1.37 -6.21 3.03
N ARG A 11 1.06 -4.90 2.95
CA ARG A 11 0.96 -4.19 1.68
C ARG A 11 2.26 -4.31 0.87
N TYR A 12 3.42 -4.08 1.51
CA TYR A 12 4.71 -4.15 0.83
C TYR A 12 5.10 -5.58 0.46
N THR A 13 4.95 -6.52 1.39
CA THR A 13 5.29 -7.93 1.19
C THR A 13 4.56 -8.54 -0.01
N PHE A 14 3.30 -8.22 -0.20
CA PHE A 14 2.52 -8.74 -1.33
C PHE A 14 2.41 -7.76 -2.50
N ASN A 15 3.11 -6.63 -2.44
CA ASN A 15 3.10 -5.58 -3.44
C ASN A 15 1.68 -5.13 -3.84
N PHE A 16 0.78 -4.99 -2.86
CA PHE A 16 -0.57 -4.53 -3.11
C PHE A 16 -0.56 -3.05 -3.53
N ASN A 17 -1.31 -2.73 -4.58
CA ASN A 17 -1.62 -1.35 -4.93
C ASN A 17 -2.83 -0.86 -4.12
N ASP A 18 -3.14 0.42 -4.19
CA ASP A 18 -4.14 1.02 -3.31
C ASP A 18 -5.55 0.51 -3.63
N GLN A 19 -5.85 0.24 -4.91
CA GLN A 19 -7.10 -0.40 -5.33
C GLN A 19 -7.27 -1.79 -4.73
N LYS A 20 -6.21 -2.62 -4.74
CA LYS A 20 -6.22 -3.94 -4.13
C LYS A 20 -6.45 -3.84 -2.63
N MET A 21 -5.82 -2.87 -1.95
CA MET A 21 -6.02 -2.66 -0.52
C MET A 21 -7.50 -2.35 -0.22
N VAL A 22 -8.11 -1.41 -0.95
CA VAL A 22 -9.55 -1.08 -0.81
C VAL A 22 -10.42 -2.31 -1.04
N ALA A 23 -10.16 -3.07 -2.11
CA ALA A 23 -10.92 -4.28 -2.42
C ALA A 23 -10.85 -5.33 -1.30
N LEU A 24 -9.71 -5.47 -0.61
CA LEU A 24 -9.59 -6.40 0.52
C LEU A 24 -10.52 -6.01 1.67
N PHE A 25 -10.62 -4.73 2.05
CA PHE A 25 -11.57 -4.29 3.08
C PHE A 25 -13.02 -4.58 2.66
N GLN A 26 -13.36 -4.30 1.40
CA GLN A 26 -14.70 -4.51 0.86
C GLN A 26 -15.10 -5.99 0.88
N LEU A 27 -14.18 -6.93 0.62
CA LEU A 27 -14.44 -8.38 0.74
C LEU A 27 -14.91 -8.78 2.15
N ALA A 28 -14.45 -8.06 3.17
CA ALA A 28 -14.87 -8.25 4.56
C ALA A 28 -16.02 -7.33 4.99
N GLY A 29 -16.68 -6.65 4.06
CA GLY A 29 -17.84 -5.79 4.31
C GLY A 29 -17.52 -4.43 4.92
N LEU A 30 -16.27 -3.95 4.85
CA LEU A 30 -15.92 -2.59 5.25
C LEU A 30 -15.64 -1.74 4.01
N GLU A 31 -16.47 -0.71 3.78
CA GLU A 31 -16.24 0.26 2.72
C GLU A 31 -15.24 1.32 3.19
N VAL A 32 -14.16 1.49 2.43
CA VAL A 32 -13.11 2.47 2.71
C VAL A 32 -12.73 3.19 1.42
N THR A 33 -12.31 4.45 1.53
CA THR A 33 -11.79 5.19 0.37
C THR A 33 -10.28 4.99 0.24
N THR A 34 -9.77 5.18 -0.97
CA THR A 34 -8.32 5.17 -1.24
C THR A 34 -7.56 6.16 -0.34
N GLN A 35 -8.15 7.34 -0.07
CA GLN A 35 -7.53 8.36 0.77
C GLN A 35 -7.33 7.87 2.21
N ILE A 36 -8.36 7.23 2.79
CA ILE A 36 -8.27 6.65 4.15
C ILE A 36 -7.17 5.59 4.20
N VAL A 37 -7.11 4.71 3.20
CA VAL A 37 -6.05 3.69 3.11
C VAL A 37 -4.67 4.32 3.02
N ILE A 38 -4.50 5.38 2.22
CA ILE A 38 -3.23 6.12 2.13
C ILE A 38 -2.86 6.70 3.50
N SER A 39 -3.80 7.34 4.20
CA SER A 39 -3.56 7.91 5.54
C SER A 39 -3.12 6.86 6.56
N TRP A 40 -3.69 5.65 6.55
CA TRP A 40 -3.23 4.55 7.41
C TRP A 40 -1.81 4.06 7.09
N LEU A 41 -1.37 4.24 5.85
CA LEU A 41 -0.05 3.79 5.37
C LEU A 41 1.04 4.84 5.51
N LYS A 42 0.69 6.08 5.86
CA LYS A 42 1.64 7.16 6.17
C LYS A 42 2.49 6.81 7.39
N LYS A 43 3.63 7.49 7.54
CA LYS A 43 4.47 7.36 8.74
C LYS A 43 3.82 8.12 9.89
N ASP A 44 4.15 7.72 11.10
CA ASP A 44 3.51 8.23 12.32
C ASP A 44 3.83 9.73 12.55
N GLU A 45 4.88 10.28 11.93
CA GLU A 45 5.21 11.72 12.01
C GLU A 45 4.53 12.59 10.92
N ASP A 46 3.76 12.00 10.01
CA ASP A 46 3.07 12.71 8.92
C ASP A 46 1.79 13.38 9.43
N SER A 47 1.51 14.61 9.00
CA SER A 47 0.33 15.38 9.43
C SER A 47 -0.99 14.71 9.07
N ASP A 48 -1.03 13.93 7.99
CA ASP A 48 -2.25 13.24 7.55
C ASP A 48 -2.26 11.75 7.96
N PHE A 49 -1.36 11.37 8.89
CA PHE A 49 -1.39 10.04 9.50
C PHE A 49 -2.68 9.84 10.28
N VAL A 50 -3.28 8.67 10.09
CA VAL A 50 -4.46 8.24 10.84
C VAL A 50 -4.18 6.87 11.43
N GLU A 51 -4.57 6.67 12.68
CA GLU A 51 -4.46 5.37 13.34
C GLU A 51 -5.46 4.37 12.72
N CYS A 52 -4.97 3.17 12.41
CA CYS A 52 -5.79 2.04 12.00
C CYS A 52 -6.17 1.25 13.26
N ASN A 53 -7.45 1.23 13.62
CA ASN A 53 -7.91 0.55 14.82
C ASN A 53 -8.02 -0.98 14.63
N ASP A 54 -8.26 -1.68 15.73
CA ASP A 54 -8.35 -3.14 15.76
C ASP A 54 -9.40 -3.70 14.79
N ASN A 55 -10.59 -3.10 14.78
CA ASN A 55 -11.69 -3.52 13.92
C ASN A 55 -11.35 -3.34 12.44
N GLN A 56 -10.74 -2.20 12.08
CA GLN A 56 -10.29 -1.93 10.71
C GLN A 56 -9.25 -2.97 10.26
N LEU A 57 -8.23 -3.25 11.08
CA LEU A 57 -7.25 -4.28 10.75
C LEU A 57 -7.88 -5.68 10.69
N ALA A 58 -8.87 -5.98 11.53
CA ALA A 58 -9.61 -7.24 11.49
C ALA A 58 -10.35 -7.42 10.15
N HIS A 59 -11.03 -6.37 9.65
CA HIS A 59 -11.64 -6.39 8.32
C HIS A 59 -10.61 -6.63 7.23
N PHE A 60 -9.47 -5.93 7.25
CA PHE A 60 -8.40 -6.15 6.27
C PHE A 60 -7.92 -7.61 6.25
N LEU A 61 -7.65 -8.19 7.43
CA LEU A 61 -7.15 -9.56 7.55
C LEU A 61 -8.21 -10.60 7.15
N ASN A 62 -9.48 -10.37 7.47
CA ASN A 62 -10.58 -11.22 7.00
C ASN A 62 -10.73 -11.14 5.47
N GLY A 63 -10.60 -9.94 4.92
CA GLY A 63 -10.57 -9.70 3.48
C GLY A 63 -9.44 -10.46 2.79
N LEU A 64 -8.25 -10.44 3.38
CA LEU A 64 -7.09 -11.19 2.91
C LEU A 64 -7.32 -12.71 2.96
N ILE A 65 -8.02 -13.22 3.98
CA ILE A 65 -8.42 -14.63 4.06
C ILE A 65 -9.35 -14.97 2.88
N ILE A 66 -10.40 -14.17 2.67
CA ILE A 66 -11.38 -14.37 1.59
C ILE A 66 -10.69 -14.34 0.22
N ASP A 67 -9.82 -13.36 0.00
CA ASP A 67 -9.07 -13.21 -1.26
C ASP A 67 -8.18 -14.42 -1.59
N ARG A 68 -7.52 -14.99 -0.57
CA ARG A 68 -6.54 -16.08 -0.76
C ARG A 68 -7.15 -17.48 -0.72
N ARG A 69 -8.25 -17.66 0.02
CA ARG A 69 -8.82 -18.97 0.34
C ARG A 69 -10.23 -19.17 -0.22
N GLY A 70 -10.84 -18.11 -0.74
CA GLY A 70 -12.25 -18.06 -1.07
C GLY A 70 -13.14 -17.87 0.16
N GLN A 71 -14.39 -17.51 -0.09
CA GLN A 71 -15.41 -17.42 0.95
C GLN A 71 -15.87 -18.83 1.34
N LYS A 72 -15.70 -19.21 2.61
CA LYS A 72 -16.19 -20.50 3.14
C LYS A 72 -17.61 -20.36 3.71
N GLY A 73 -18.61 -20.65 2.87
CA GLY A 73 -20.02 -20.79 3.28
C GLY A 73 -20.65 -19.52 3.87
N GLU A 74 -21.82 -19.68 4.49
CA GLU A 74 -22.62 -18.57 5.05
C GLU A 74 -21.99 -17.88 6.27
N ASN A 75 -20.94 -18.47 6.86
CA ASN A 75 -20.20 -17.87 7.96
C ASN A 75 -19.24 -16.80 7.45
N LYS A 76 -19.75 -15.60 7.17
CA LYS A 76 -18.92 -14.40 7.12
C LYS A 76 -18.15 -14.32 8.43
N HIS A 77 -16.82 -14.37 8.37
CA HIS A 77 -16.00 -14.11 9.55
C HIS A 77 -16.28 -12.68 10.01
N VAL A 78 -17.11 -12.53 11.05
CA VAL A 78 -17.40 -11.24 11.68
C VAL A 78 -16.06 -10.65 12.14
N ALA A 79 -15.78 -9.42 11.72
CA ALA A 79 -14.58 -8.72 12.13
C ALA A 79 -14.61 -8.48 13.64
N GLU A 80 -13.53 -8.84 14.32
CA GLU A 80 -13.45 -8.70 15.77
C GLU A 80 -13.29 -7.23 16.16
N GLU A 81 -14.00 -6.80 17.20
CA GLU A 81 -13.90 -5.42 17.71
C GLU A 81 -12.56 -5.14 18.38
N ARG A 82 -11.94 -6.17 18.96
CA ARG A 82 -10.62 -6.12 19.60
C ARG A 82 -9.71 -7.14 18.95
N LEU A 83 -8.50 -6.72 18.63
CA LEU A 83 -7.53 -7.51 17.92
C LEU A 83 -6.26 -7.63 18.76
N ASN A 84 -5.70 -8.84 18.82
CA ASN A 84 -4.43 -9.08 19.48
C ASN A 84 -3.49 -9.87 18.58
N ASN A 85 -2.21 -9.92 18.97
CA ASN A 85 -1.17 -10.57 18.17
C ASN A 85 -1.44 -12.05 17.88
N ASN A 86 -2.06 -12.78 18.83
CA ASN A 86 -2.42 -14.19 18.62
C ASN A 86 -3.46 -14.31 17.50
N MET A 87 -4.46 -13.42 17.48
CA MET A 87 -5.49 -13.38 16.44
C MET A 87 -4.91 -13.00 15.08
N ILE A 88 -4.02 -12.00 15.03
CA ILE A 88 -3.31 -11.62 13.80
C ILE A 88 -2.51 -12.83 13.25
N LEU A 89 -1.76 -13.52 14.12
CA LEU A 89 -1.01 -14.72 13.77
C LEU A 89 -1.91 -15.81 13.18
N VAL A 90 -3.05 -16.10 13.82
CA VAL A 90 -4.02 -17.10 13.34
C VAL A 90 -4.60 -16.68 11.98
N LYS A 91 -5.01 -15.43 11.81
CA LYS A 91 -5.58 -14.94 10.55
C LYS A 91 -4.58 -15.02 9.40
N LEU A 92 -3.33 -14.60 9.63
CA LEU A 92 -2.27 -14.70 8.62
C LEU A 92 -1.91 -16.14 8.29
N LYS A 93 -1.87 -17.03 9.29
CA LYS A 93 -1.69 -18.47 9.07
C LYS A 93 -2.77 -19.02 8.13
N ILE A 94 -4.03 -18.67 8.36
CA ILE A 94 -5.17 -19.11 7.55
C ILE A 94 -5.08 -18.53 6.14
N ALA A 95 -4.89 -17.21 6.02
CA ALA A 95 -4.81 -16.52 4.74
C ALA A 95 -3.70 -17.09 3.84
N LEU A 96 -2.54 -17.39 4.42
CA LEU A 96 -1.37 -17.88 3.69
C LEU A 96 -1.28 -19.42 3.66
N SER A 97 -2.29 -20.12 4.17
CA SER A 97 -2.33 -21.60 4.17
C SER A 97 -1.14 -22.26 4.87
N LEU A 98 -0.55 -21.60 5.87
CA LEU A 98 0.67 -22.05 6.52
C LEU A 98 0.37 -23.19 7.51
N LYS A 99 1.12 -24.29 7.39
CA LYS A 99 1.18 -25.36 8.39
C LYS A 99 2.15 -24.97 9.51
N SER A 100 2.07 -25.66 10.65
CA SER A 100 2.97 -25.38 11.78
C SER A 100 4.45 -25.54 11.41
N ASN A 101 4.78 -26.52 10.55
CA ASN A 101 6.15 -26.68 10.04
C ASN A 101 6.58 -25.46 9.22
N ASP A 102 5.72 -24.97 8.32
CA ASP A 102 6.03 -23.80 7.50
C ASP A 102 6.34 -22.58 8.37
N ILE A 103 5.61 -22.39 9.47
CA ILE A 103 5.83 -21.29 10.40
C ILE A 103 7.15 -21.49 11.16
N VAL A 104 7.46 -22.70 11.61
CA VAL A 104 8.75 -22.99 12.25
C VAL A 104 9.90 -22.71 11.29
N ASP A 105 9.78 -23.12 10.03
CA ASP A 105 10.80 -22.88 9.01
C ASP A 105 10.94 -21.40 8.66
N LEU A 106 9.83 -20.68 8.52
CA LEU A 106 9.81 -19.21 8.34
C LEU A 106 10.58 -18.47 9.43
N MET A 107 10.52 -18.97 10.67
CA MET A 107 11.17 -18.34 11.81
C MET A 107 12.68 -18.62 11.86
N LYS A 108 13.16 -19.74 11.29
CA LYS A 108 14.60 -20.07 11.24
C LYS A 108 15.44 -19.01 10.53
N ASP A 109 14.88 -18.41 9.48
CA ASP A 109 15.54 -17.34 8.71
C ASP A 109 15.46 -15.97 9.41
N THR A 110 14.93 -15.92 10.63
CA THR A 110 14.80 -14.71 11.45
C THR A 110 15.67 -14.83 12.71
N HIS A 111 15.67 -13.79 13.54
CA HIS A 111 16.45 -13.77 14.79
C HIS A 111 15.82 -14.55 15.95
N LEU A 112 14.75 -15.33 15.71
CA LEU A 112 14.07 -16.12 16.74
C LEU A 112 13.79 -17.54 16.25
N SER A 113 14.21 -18.53 17.03
CA SER A 113 13.75 -19.90 16.88
C SER A 113 12.47 -20.13 17.68
N ILE A 114 11.60 -21.02 17.18
CA ILE A 114 10.40 -21.46 17.90
C ILE A 114 10.14 -22.95 17.65
N THR A 115 9.74 -23.66 18.70
CA THR A 115 9.33 -25.06 18.59
C THR A 115 7.85 -25.20 18.21
N LYS A 116 7.45 -26.38 17.70
CA LYS A 116 6.03 -26.66 17.40
C LYS A 116 5.13 -26.55 18.63
N ALA A 117 5.64 -26.92 19.80
CA ALA A 117 4.90 -26.86 21.07
C ALA A 117 4.60 -25.40 21.46
N GLU A 118 5.61 -24.52 21.38
CA GLU A 118 5.46 -23.09 21.65
C GLU A 118 4.54 -22.40 20.64
N LEU A 119 4.70 -22.70 19.35
CA LEU A 119 3.79 -22.20 18.33
C LEU A 119 2.35 -22.65 18.61
N GLY A 120 2.18 -23.91 18.99
CA GLY A 120 0.89 -24.46 19.42
C GLY A 120 0.29 -23.73 20.63
N ALA A 121 1.10 -23.15 21.52
CA ALA A 121 0.60 -22.35 22.65
C ALA A 121 0.04 -20.99 22.19
N PHE A 122 0.62 -20.38 21.15
CA PHE A 122 0.14 -19.11 20.59
C PHE A 122 -1.16 -19.24 19.80
N LEU A 123 -1.40 -20.40 19.17
CA LEU A 123 -2.57 -20.62 18.31
C LEU A 123 -3.80 -21.15 19.08
N ARG A 124 -3.68 -21.36 20.39
CA ARG A 124 -4.79 -21.80 21.25
C ARG A 124 -5.73 -20.65 21.57
N LYS A 125 -6.96 -20.98 21.98
CA LYS A 125 -7.92 -20.01 22.53
C LYS A 125 -7.41 -19.47 23.88
N PRO A 126 -7.74 -18.22 24.25
CA PRO A 126 -7.30 -17.59 25.50
C PRO A 126 -7.59 -18.41 26.77
N ASP A 127 -8.73 -19.11 26.82
CA ASP A 127 -9.15 -19.86 28.02
C ASP A 127 -8.45 -21.21 28.20
N HIS A 128 -7.60 -21.61 27.25
CA HIS A 128 -6.93 -22.89 27.31
C HIS A 128 -5.74 -22.84 28.30
N LYS A 129 -5.59 -23.84 29.17
CA LYS A 129 -4.49 -23.94 30.19
C LYS A 129 -3.07 -23.64 29.70
N ASN A 130 -2.73 -24.12 28.49
CA ASN A 130 -1.44 -23.88 27.83
C ASN A 130 -1.48 -22.74 26.80
N PHE A 131 -2.42 -21.80 26.91
CA PHE A 131 -2.42 -20.60 26.09
C PHE A 131 -1.23 -19.73 26.46
N ARG A 132 -0.58 -19.14 25.46
CA ARG A 132 0.48 -18.16 25.68
C ARG A 132 0.21 -16.93 24.84
N ARG A 133 0.33 -15.76 25.46
CA ARG A 133 0.22 -14.47 24.75
C ARG A 133 1.39 -14.32 23.77
N CYS A 134 1.07 -14.04 22.51
CA CYS A 134 2.02 -13.69 21.49
C CYS A 134 2.49 -12.24 21.69
N LYS A 135 3.79 -12.03 21.90
CA LYS A 135 4.37 -10.69 22.07
C LYS A 135 4.67 -10.05 20.72
N ASP A 136 4.79 -8.73 20.70
CA ASP A 136 5.09 -7.94 19.50
C ASP A 136 6.38 -8.38 18.83
N GLN A 137 7.40 -8.72 19.62
CA GLN A 137 8.69 -9.16 19.08
C GLN A 137 8.56 -10.44 18.24
N PHE A 138 7.71 -11.36 18.68
CA PHE A 138 7.44 -12.58 17.91
C PHE A 138 6.69 -12.24 16.62
N LEU A 139 5.61 -11.46 16.71
CA LEU A 139 4.81 -11.11 15.53
C LEU A 139 5.64 -10.31 14.50
N ARG A 140 6.55 -9.44 14.97
CA ARG A 140 7.46 -8.68 14.11
C ARG A 140 8.39 -9.59 13.32
N ASN A 141 8.97 -10.60 13.96
CA ASN A 141 9.83 -11.59 13.32
C ASN A 141 9.05 -12.52 12.40
N PHE A 142 7.84 -12.92 12.79
CA PHE A 142 6.95 -13.68 11.93
C PHE A 142 6.62 -12.94 10.63
N LEU A 143 6.27 -11.64 10.70
CA LEU A 143 6.05 -10.82 9.51
C LEU A 143 7.31 -10.65 8.67
N LEU A 144 8.50 -10.58 9.28
CA LEU A 144 9.77 -10.57 8.55
C LEU A 144 10.00 -11.90 7.81
N GLY A 145 9.69 -13.03 8.43
CA GLY A 145 9.72 -14.34 7.76
C GLY A 145 8.77 -14.39 6.57
N ILE A 146 7.54 -13.92 6.74
CA ILE A 146 6.57 -13.81 5.63
C ILE A 146 7.14 -12.95 4.51
N ASP A 147 7.72 -11.78 4.84
CA ASP A 147 8.35 -10.91 3.83
C ASP A 147 9.43 -11.66 3.06
N LYS A 148 10.39 -12.30 3.74
CA LYS A 148 11.47 -13.04 3.08
C LYS A 148 10.95 -14.16 2.15
N LYS A 149 9.87 -14.84 2.52
CA LYS A 149 9.33 -15.96 1.73
C LYS A 149 8.47 -15.53 0.55
N PHE A 150 7.67 -14.47 0.71
CA PHE A 150 6.65 -14.08 -0.26
C PHE A 150 6.93 -12.80 -1.03
N ASN A 151 7.90 -11.99 -0.58
CA ASN A 151 8.24 -10.75 -1.25
C ASN A 151 8.86 -11.04 -2.61
N VAL A 152 8.19 -10.55 -3.67
CA VAL A 152 8.70 -10.61 -5.03
C VAL A 152 9.89 -9.66 -5.12
N LYS A 153 11.08 -10.18 -5.46
CA LYS A 153 12.30 -9.37 -5.61
C LYS A 153 12.00 -8.13 -6.45
N ARG A 154 11.96 -6.97 -5.82
CA ARG A 154 11.97 -5.70 -6.56
C ARG A 154 13.36 -5.53 -7.17
N PRO A 155 13.48 -5.00 -8.41
CA PRO A 155 14.70 -4.28 -8.75
C PRO A 155 14.86 -3.19 -7.70
N GLU A 156 16.06 -3.10 -7.11
CA GLU A 156 16.35 -2.20 -6.00
C GLU A 156 15.77 -0.80 -6.26
N LYS A 157 15.15 -0.20 -5.23
CA LYS A 157 14.67 1.18 -5.33
C LYS A 157 15.84 2.04 -5.79
N TYR A 158 15.67 2.78 -6.89
CA TYR A 158 16.59 3.83 -7.30
C TYR A 158 16.77 4.79 -6.11
N ILE A 159 17.93 4.73 -5.47
CA ILE A 159 18.32 5.69 -4.45
C ILE A 159 18.54 7.00 -5.19
N VAL A 160 17.58 7.92 -5.13
CA VAL A 160 17.85 9.31 -5.49
C VAL A 160 18.84 9.82 -4.45
N ASN A 161 20.14 9.82 -4.79
CA ASN A 161 21.14 10.53 -4.02
C ASN A 161 20.72 12.00 -3.98
N LYS A 162 20.18 12.45 -2.83
CA LYS A 162 19.69 13.83 -2.62
C LYS A 162 20.78 14.87 -2.93
N GLU A 163 22.05 14.50 -2.79
CA GLU A 163 23.21 15.32 -3.13
C GLU A 163 23.39 15.50 -4.66
N ALA A 164 23.09 14.49 -5.47
CA ALA A 164 23.13 14.59 -6.94
C ALA A 164 21.94 15.38 -7.50
N ALA A 165 20.77 15.28 -6.86
CA ALA A 165 19.58 16.05 -7.22
C ALA A 165 19.77 17.56 -6.98
N GLN A 166 20.50 17.94 -5.92
CA GLN A 166 20.85 19.35 -5.66
C GLN A 166 21.84 19.90 -6.70
N LYS A 167 22.89 19.14 -7.06
CA LYS A 167 23.84 19.54 -8.11
C LYS A 167 23.15 19.71 -9.48
N ASN A 168 22.25 18.79 -9.84
CA ASN A 168 21.50 18.90 -11.10
C ASN A 168 20.53 20.08 -11.10
N SER A 169 19.84 20.38 -9.99
CA SER A 169 18.98 21.57 -9.90
C SER A 169 19.74 22.89 -10.10
N HIS A 170 21.01 22.93 -9.69
CA HIS A 170 21.87 24.09 -9.87
C HIS A 170 22.36 24.23 -11.32
N ILE A 171 22.63 23.10 -12.00
CA ILE A 171 22.96 23.07 -13.43
C ILE A 171 21.79 23.55 -14.29
N TYR A 172 20.55 23.09 -14.01
CA TYR A 172 19.34 23.53 -14.73
C TYR A 172 19.00 25.00 -14.48
N LYS A 173 19.26 25.55 -13.28
CA LYS A 173 19.11 26.99 -13.02
C LYS A 173 20.19 27.83 -13.74
N LYS A 174 21.43 27.34 -13.79
CA LYS A 174 22.55 28.04 -14.44
C LYS A 174 22.45 28.01 -15.97
N SER A 175 21.90 26.94 -16.55
CA SER A 175 21.59 26.87 -17.99
C SER A 175 20.37 27.76 -18.33
N ALA A 176 19.30 27.74 -17.55
CA ALA A 176 18.13 28.59 -17.76
C ALA A 176 18.46 30.09 -17.69
N GLN A 177 19.38 30.50 -16.79
CA GLN A 177 19.88 31.89 -16.72
C GLN A 177 20.77 32.28 -17.90
N LYS A 178 21.48 31.32 -18.52
CA LYS A 178 22.22 31.56 -19.77
C LYS A 178 21.29 31.71 -20.98
N PHE A 179 20.22 30.91 -21.05
CA PHE A 179 19.22 30.99 -22.12
C PHE A 179 18.36 32.28 -22.02
N ALA A 180 18.02 32.75 -20.81
CA ALA A 180 17.29 34.00 -20.62
C ALA A 180 18.09 35.26 -20.98
N LYS A 181 19.43 35.16 -21.11
CA LYS A 181 20.31 36.28 -21.51
C LYS A 181 20.61 36.34 -23.01
N SER A 182 20.06 35.43 -23.81
CA SER A 182 20.20 35.43 -25.27
C SER A 182 18.84 35.56 -25.97
N GLU A 183 18.02 36.53 -25.57
CA GLU A 183 16.86 36.96 -26.34
C GLU A 183 17.32 37.91 -27.45
N GLY A 184 17.73 37.33 -28.58
CA GLY A 184 18.13 38.06 -29.78
C GLY A 184 17.94 37.21 -31.04
N LYS A 185 16.79 37.40 -31.69
CA LYS A 185 16.31 36.82 -32.97
C LYS A 185 15.50 35.51 -32.86
N LYS A 186 14.18 35.65 -32.77
CA LYS A 186 13.20 34.58 -33.01
C LYS A 186 13.24 34.14 -34.48
N LYS A 187 13.63 32.89 -34.76
CA LYS A 187 13.22 32.18 -36.00
C LYS A 187 12.03 31.31 -35.66
N VAL A 188 10.92 31.52 -36.37
CA VAL A 188 9.70 30.70 -36.28
C VAL A 188 10.02 29.32 -36.85
N PHE A 189 9.91 28.27 -36.05
CA PHE A 189 9.98 26.89 -36.52
C PHE A 189 8.57 26.44 -36.92
N VAL A 190 8.37 26.16 -38.20
CA VAL A 190 7.13 25.56 -38.73
C VAL A 190 7.33 24.05 -38.82
N ASN A 191 6.50 23.28 -38.12
CA ASN A 191 6.53 21.81 -38.13
C ASN A 191 5.92 21.27 -39.44
N PRO A 192 6.67 20.55 -40.29
CA PRO A 192 6.22 20.15 -41.63
C PRO A 192 5.24 18.96 -41.66
N ASN A 193 4.81 18.39 -40.53
CA ASN A 193 4.08 17.11 -40.53
C ASN A 193 2.68 17.12 -39.89
N VAL A 194 1.99 18.26 -39.87
CA VAL A 194 0.60 18.34 -39.37
C VAL A 194 -0.35 18.58 -40.53
N LYS A 195 -1.15 17.57 -40.91
CA LYS A 195 -2.30 17.77 -41.81
C LYS A 195 -3.39 18.56 -41.06
N PRO A 196 -3.92 19.65 -41.62
CA PRO A 196 -4.92 20.47 -40.95
C PRO A 196 -6.30 19.78 -40.94
N PRO A 197 -7.04 19.82 -39.82
CA PRO A 197 -8.43 19.39 -39.79
C PRO A 197 -9.33 20.41 -40.50
N ALA A 198 -10.34 19.91 -41.22
CA ALA A 198 -11.26 20.70 -42.02
C ALA A 198 -12.04 21.75 -41.20
N LYS A 199 -12.05 22.99 -41.69
CA LYS A 199 -12.77 24.14 -41.10
C LYS A 199 -14.29 23.95 -41.21
N LYS A 200 -15.00 24.03 -40.08
CA LYS A 200 -16.41 24.50 -40.08
C LYS A 200 -16.38 26.04 -40.10
N VAL A 201 -16.92 26.61 -41.17
CA VAL A 201 -17.11 28.05 -41.35
C VAL A 201 -18.23 28.49 -40.40
N SER A 202 -17.95 29.50 -39.58
CA SER A 202 -18.99 30.35 -38.97
C SER A 202 -18.92 31.69 -39.69
N GLU A 203 -20.00 32.06 -40.37
CA GLU A 203 -20.16 33.39 -40.96
C GLU A 203 -20.49 34.40 -39.86
N SER A 204 -19.62 35.40 -39.76
CA SER A 204 -19.87 36.73 -39.22
C SER A 204 -20.69 37.52 -40.27
N THR A 205 -21.59 38.44 -39.95
CA THR A 205 -21.29 39.78 -39.43
C THR A 205 -22.59 40.61 -39.32
N LEU A 206 -22.62 41.46 -38.29
CA LEU A 206 -23.11 42.85 -38.23
C LEU A 206 -24.29 43.31 -39.12
N SER A 207 -25.26 43.98 -38.48
CA SER A 207 -25.50 45.44 -38.62
C SER A 207 -26.99 45.84 -38.56
N ARG A 208 -27.38 46.46 -37.42
CA ARG A 208 -28.02 47.79 -37.34
C ARG A 208 -29.43 47.99 -37.96
N LYS A 209 -30.33 48.45 -37.07
CA LYS A 209 -31.14 49.70 -37.14
C LYS A 209 -32.66 49.57 -37.45
N LYS A 210 -33.40 50.27 -36.57
CA LYS A 210 -34.67 51.03 -36.71
C LYS A 210 -35.98 50.35 -36.27
N ARG A 211 -36.54 50.95 -35.20
CA ARG A 211 -37.88 51.56 -35.09
C ARG A 211 -38.95 51.04 -36.06
N SER A 212 -40.00 50.44 -35.54
CA SER A 212 -41.33 51.06 -35.30
C SER A 212 -42.13 50.19 -34.36
#